data_AF-A0A7J3NMA4-F1
#
_entry.id   AF-A0A7J3NMA4-F1
#
_cell.length_a   1.000
_cell.length_b   1.000
_cell.length_c   1.000
_cell.angle_alpha   90.00
_cell.angle_beta   90.00
_cell.angle_gamma   90.00
#
_symmetry.space_group_name_H-M   'P 1'
#
loop_
_entity.id
_entity.type
_entity.pdbx_description
1 polymer ?
#
loop_
_entity_poly.entity_id
_entity_poly.type
_entity_poly.pdbx_seq_one_letter_code
_entity_poly.pdbx_strand_id
1 'polypeptide(L)'
;MASIMLSVKNREDAVKAEIPKALYMAIVRLQAAENLDWEDACVRAAELIDANSKEFKRRVELEAQRLYKQRFMKELNKARETIRSNAWEAGAEWVRRNEDNFRVPCSICGEPMYFSSNNSNWESEVKPTLYQAFKNWYHVRCKT
;
A
#
# COMPACT_ATOMS: atom_id res chain seq x y z
N MET A 1 17.72 -40.80 -4.54
CA MET A 1 16.89 -40.76 -3.31
C MET A 1 16.66 -42.20 -2.89
N ALA A 2 16.87 -42.57 -1.62
CA ALA A 2 16.65 -43.94 -1.16
C ALA A 2 15.15 -44.17 -0.89
N SER A 3 14.55 -45.16 -1.54
CA SER A 3 13.17 -45.63 -1.34
C SER A 3 13.16 -46.96 -0.58
N ILE A 4 12.09 -47.25 0.17
CA ILE A 4 11.90 -48.54 0.85
C ILE A 4 10.71 -49.25 0.17
N MET A 5 10.92 -50.49 -0.26
CA MET A 5 9.86 -51.30 -0.88
C MET A 5 9.01 -51.99 0.20
N LEU A 6 7.71 -51.76 0.15
CA LEU A 6 6.73 -52.56 0.90
C LEU A 6 6.02 -53.50 -0.08
N SER A 7 6.03 -54.79 0.23
CA SER A 7 5.30 -55.82 -0.53
C SER A 7 4.17 -56.35 0.34
N VAL A 8 2.94 -55.96 0.04
CA VAL A 8 1.75 -56.52 0.70
C VAL A 8 1.51 -57.91 0.12
N LYS A 9 1.60 -58.94 0.96
CA LYS A 9 1.38 -60.33 0.56
C LYS A 9 -0.13 -60.62 0.47
N ASN A 10 -0.71 -60.51 -0.73
CA ASN A 10 -1.63 -61.49 -1.33
C ASN A 10 -2.32 -60.95 -2.59
N ARG A 11 -2.49 -61.86 -3.56
CA ARG A 11 -3.17 -61.75 -4.87
C ARG A 11 -2.34 -61.13 -6.00
N GLU A 12 -2.57 -61.66 -7.20
CA GLU A 12 -1.78 -61.52 -8.43
C GLU A 12 -1.62 -60.07 -8.97
N ASP A 13 -2.17 -59.08 -8.24
CA ASP A 13 -2.13 -57.64 -8.54
C ASP A 13 -1.49 -56.83 -7.40
N ALA A 14 -0.37 -57.29 -6.83
CA ALA A 14 0.36 -56.55 -5.81
C ALA A 14 0.99 -55.28 -6.40
N VAL A 15 0.31 -54.13 -6.22
CA VAL A 15 0.83 -52.81 -6.61
C VAL A 15 2.09 -52.51 -5.80
N LYS A 16 3.25 -52.47 -6.46
CA LYS A 16 4.51 -52.03 -5.84
C LYS A 16 4.45 -50.53 -5.58
N ALA A 17 4.19 -50.16 -4.33
CA ALA A 17 4.29 -48.78 -3.88
C ALA A 17 5.68 -48.55 -3.28
N GLU A 18 6.47 -47.67 -3.89
CA GLU A 18 7.72 -47.19 -3.29
C GLU A 18 7.40 -46.01 -2.36
N ILE A 19 7.64 -46.20 -1.06
CA ILE A 19 7.48 -45.10 -0.10
C ILE A 19 8.83 -44.40 0.06
N PRO A 20 8.87 -43.05 -0.06
CA PRO A 20 10.07 -42.29 0.24
C PRO A 20 10.56 -42.59 1.66
N LYS A 21 11.87 -42.84 1.82
CA LYS A 21 12.46 -43.20 3.13
C LYS A 21 12.11 -42.20 4.25
N ALA A 22 12.01 -40.91 3.93
CA ALA A 22 11.63 -39.88 4.89
C ALA A 22 10.21 -40.08 5.46
N LEU A 23 9.23 -40.41 4.60
CA LEU A 23 7.86 -40.66 5.01
C LEU A 23 7.76 -41.98 5.79
N TYR A 24 8.44 -43.03 5.31
CA TYR A 24 8.52 -44.31 6.03
C TYR A 24 9.06 -44.13 7.46
N MET A 25 10.19 -43.42 7.61
CA MET A 25 10.78 -43.16 8.93
C MET A 25 9.87 -42.30 9.81
N ALA A 26 9.06 -41.40 9.25
CA ALA A 26 8.08 -40.62 10.00
C ALA A 26 6.95 -41.50 10.54
N ILE A 27 6.42 -42.42 9.72
CA ILE A 27 5.39 -43.38 10.16
C ILE A 27 5.94 -44.30 11.25
N VAL A 28 7.16 -44.83 11.09
CA VAL A 28 7.80 -45.68 12.12
C VAL A 28 8.02 -44.93 13.43
N ARG A 29 8.34 -43.63 13.38
CA ARG A 29 8.43 -42.80 14.60
C ARG A 29 7.08 -42.64 15.28
N LEU A 30 5.98 -42.49 14.53
CA LEU A 30 4.63 -42.44 15.08
C LEU A 30 4.25 -43.77 15.74
N GLN A 31 4.55 -44.90 15.09
CA GLN A 31 4.39 -46.23 15.69
C GLN A 31 5.10 -46.32 17.04
N ALA A 32 6.36 -45.92 17.10
CA ALA A 32 7.16 -45.99 18.32
C ALA A 32 6.70 -45.02 19.41
N ALA A 33 6.23 -43.82 19.04
CA ALA A 33 5.81 -42.79 19.98
C ALA A 33 4.43 -43.06 20.59
N GLU A 34 3.48 -43.54 19.78
CA GLU A 34 2.09 -43.74 20.17
C GLU A 34 1.74 -45.21 20.40
N ASN A 35 2.73 -46.12 20.26
CA ASN A 35 2.57 -47.58 20.35
C ASN A 35 1.45 -48.11 19.45
N LEU A 36 1.43 -47.62 18.20
CA LEU A 36 0.43 -47.95 17.19
C LEU A 36 0.90 -49.08 16.28
N ASP A 37 -0.06 -49.86 15.76
CA ASP A 37 0.22 -50.78 14.67
C ASP A 37 0.52 -50.01 13.36
N TRP A 38 0.91 -50.74 12.31
CA TRP A 38 1.29 -50.10 11.04
C TRP A 38 0.13 -49.40 10.35
N GLU A 39 -1.07 -49.97 10.41
CA GLU A 39 -2.25 -49.41 9.75
C GLU A 39 -2.70 -48.14 10.47
N ASP A 40 -2.80 -48.18 11.81
CA ASP A 40 -3.15 -47.06 12.66
C ASP A 40 -2.13 -45.92 12.55
N ALA A 41 -0.84 -46.24 12.50
CA ALA A 41 0.20 -45.21 12.30
C ALA A 41 0.14 -44.58 10.90
N CYS A 42 -0.26 -45.33 9.87
CA CYS A 42 -0.48 -44.77 8.53
C CYS A 42 -1.69 -43.82 8.51
N VAL A 43 -2.80 -44.21 9.15
CA VAL A 43 -3.99 -43.35 9.30
C VAL A 43 -3.63 -42.08 10.06
N ARG A 44 -2.90 -42.22 11.17
CA ARG A 44 -2.45 -41.08 11.97
C ARG A 44 -1.52 -40.13 11.21
N ALA A 45 -0.60 -40.69 10.41
CA ALA A 45 0.26 -39.89 9.55
C ALA A 45 -0.55 -39.12 8.49
N ALA A 46 -1.58 -39.75 7.90
CA ALA A 46 -2.47 -39.10 6.94
C ALA A 46 -3.24 -37.93 7.56
N GLU A 47 -3.80 -38.11 8.77
CA GLU A 47 -4.46 -37.04 9.52
C GLU A 47 -3.54 -35.84 9.77
N LEU A 48 -2.30 -36.11 10.19
CA LEU A 48 -1.30 -35.06 10.45
C LEU A 48 -0.93 -34.32 9.16
N ILE A 49 -0.78 -35.03 8.04
CA ILE A 49 -0.52 -34.43 6.72
C ILE A 49 -1.69 -33.53 6.31
N ASP A 50 -2.93 -33.99 6.46
CA ASP A 50 -4.12 -33.23 6.11
C ASP A 50 -4.32 -32.01 7.01
N ALA A 51 -4.10 -32.15 8.32
CA ALA A 51 -4.15 -31.04 9.26
C ALA A 51 -3.10 -29.97 8.92
N ASN A 52 -1.88 -30.38 8.61
CA ASN A 52 -0.80 -29.47 8.25
C ASN A 52 -1.04 -28.81 6.87
N SER A 53 -1.67 -29.54 5.94
CA SER A 53 -2.10 -29.00 4.64
C SER A 53 -3.16 -27.90 4.79
N LYS A 54 -4.15 -28.08 5.68
CA LYS A 54 -5.16 -27.06 5.97
C LYS A 54 -4.55 -25.81 6.62
N GLU A 55 -3.68 -26.00 7.61
CA GLU A 55 -3.01 -24.88 8.28
C GLU A 55 -2.06 -24.13 7.32
N PHE A 56 -1.34 -24.85 6.45
CA PHE A 56 -0.53 -24.25 5.41
C PHE A 56 -1.36 -23.42 4.43
N LYS A 57 -2.45 -23.99 3.89
CA LYS A 57 -3.38 -23.26 3.00
C LYS A 57 -3.91 -21.99 3.66
N ARG A 58 -4.36 -22.09 4.92
CA ARG A 58 -4.84 -20.94 5.70
C ARG A 58 -3.76 -19.86 5.83
N ARG A 59 -2.51 -20.23 6.15
CA ARG A 59 -1.40 -19.26 6.27
C ARG A 59 -1.08 -18.58 4.95
N VAL A 60 -1.08 -19.33 3.85
CA VAL A 60 -0.88 -18.79 2.50
C VAL A 60 -2.00 -17.79 2.15
N GLU A 61 -3.26 -18.12 2.43
CA GLU A 61 -4.39 -17.22 2.20
C GLU A 61 -4.29 -15.94 3.03
N LEU A 62 -3.95 -16.04 4.32
CA LEU A 62 -3.76 -14.89 5.19
C LEU A 62 -2.64 -13.98 4.70
N GLU A 63 -1.52 -14.56 4.28
CA GLU A 63 -0.38 -13.81 3.75
C GLU A 63 -0.71 -13.16 2.41
N ALA A 64 -1.43 -13.86 1.53
CA ALA A 64 -1.91 -13.30 0.27
C ALA A 64 -2.86 -12.11 0.51
N GLN A 65 -3.79 -12.22 1.48
CA GLN A 65 -4.66 -11.11 1.87
C GLN A 65 -3.86 -9.95 2.46
N ARG A 66 -2.84 -10.21 3.28
CA ARG A 66 -1.95 -9.19 3.84
C ARG A 66 -1.24 -8.40 2.73
N LEU A 67 -0.64 -9.12 1.77
CA LEU A 67 0.03 -8.52 0.62
C LEU A 67 -0.91 -7.73 -0.28
N TYR A 68 -2.11 -8.26 -0.54
CA TYR A 68 -3.16 -7.57 -1.29
C TYR A 68 -3.53 -6.24 -0.62
N LYS A 69 -3.86 -6.27 0.69
CA LYS A 69 -4.19 -5.06 1.46
C LYS A 69 -3.07 -4.03 1.44
N GLN A 70 -1.82 -4.46 1.60
CA GLN A 70 -0.66 -3.54 1.52
C GLN A 70 -0.54 -2.88 0.15
N ARG A 71 -0.64 -3.65 -0.94
CA ARG A 71 -0.60 -3.11 -2.31
C ARG A 71 -1.76 -2.16 -2.58
N PHE A 72 -2.97 -2.57 -2.23
CA PHE A 72 -4.18 -1.76 -2.39
C PHE A 72 -4.07 -0.42 -1.64
N MET A 73 -3.65 -0.44 -0.37
CA MET A 73 -3.49 0.78 0.42
C MET A 73 -2.40 1.70 -0.15
N LYS A 74 -1.32 1.15 -0.71
CA LYS A 74 -0.28 1.93 -1.36
C LYS A 74 -0.82 2.68 -2.58
N GLU A 75 -1.54 1.99 -3.46
CA GLU A 75 -2.15 2.60 -4.64
C GLU A 75 -3.23 3.62 -4.27
N LEU A 76 -4.07 3.30 -3.27
CA LEU A 76 -5.11 4.20 -2.78
C LEU A 76 -4.51 5.48 -2.18
N ASN A 77 -3.42 5.37 -1.40
CA ASN A 77 -2.73 6.53 -0.85
C ASN A 77 -2.13 7.40 -1.95
N LYS A 78 -1.51 6.79 -2.97
CA LYS A 78 -0.98 7.51 -4.14
C LYS A 78 -2.08 8.28 -4.86
N ALA A 79 -3.24 7.65 -5.10
CA ALA A 79 -4.38 8.31 -5.73
C ALA A 79 -4.91 9.50 -4.91
N ARG A 80 -4.99 9.35 -3.58
CA ARG A 80 -5.41 10.44 -2.68
C ARG A 80 -4.45 11.63 -2.71
N GLU A 81 -3.15 11.35 -2.75
CA GLU A 81 -2.12 12.38 -2.85
C GLU A 81 -2.24 13.16 -4.17
N THR A 82 -2.45 12.46 -5.30
CA THR A 82 -2.71 13.09 -6.59
C THR A 82 -3.97 13.97 -6.57
N ILE A 83 -5.09 13.47 -6.03
CA ILE A 83 -6.34 14.25 -5.92
C ILE A 83 -6.11 15.52 -5.09
N ARG A 84 -5.39 15.41 -3.97
CA ARG A 84 -5.08 16.54 -3.11
C ARG A 84 -4.20 17.57 -3.82
N SER A 85 -3.16 17.14 -4.54
CA SER A 85 -2.29 18.03 -5.31
C SER A 85 -3.07 18.78 -6.39
N ASN A 86 -3.87 18.05 -7.16
CA ASN A 86 -4.69 18.64 -8.22
C ASN A 86 -5.70 19.65 -7.67
N ALA A 87 -6.34 19.34 -6.54
CA ALA A 87 -7.27 20.27 -5.89
C ALA A 87 -6.58 21.55 -5.40
N TRP A 88 -5.37 21.42 -4.85
CA TRP A 88 -4.57 22.57 -4.45
C TRP A 88 -4.16 23.45 -5.65
N GLU A 89 -3.65 22.83 -6.71
CA GLU A 89 -3.24 23.53 -7.94
C GLU A 89 -4.41 24.24 -8.60
N ALA A 90 -5.56 23.56 -8.72
CA ALA A 90 -6.79 24.15 -9.25
C ALA A 90 -7.29 25.33 -8.40
N GLY A 91 -7.23 25.21 -7.06
CA GLY A 91 -7.54 26.31 -6.16
C GLY A 91 -6.60 27.50 -6.33
N ALA A 92 -5.29 27.25 -6.42
CA ALA A 92 -4.28 28.29 -6.63
C ALA A 92 -4.39 28.94 -8.03
N GLU A 93 -4.77 28.18 -9.06
CA GLU A 93 -5.06 28.72 -10.39
C GLU A 93 -6.35 29.56 -10.38
N TRP A 94 -7.39 29.12 -9.68
CA TRP A 94 -8.63 29.87 -9.53
C TRP A 94 -8.40 31.21 -8.85
N VAL A 95 -7.63 31.24 -7.75
CA VAL A 95 -7.23 32.48 -7.07
C VAL A 95 -6.46 33.40 -8.02
N ARG A 96 -5.47 32.86 -8.76
CA ARG A 96 -4.70 33.64 -9.74
C ARG A 96 -5.55 34.25 -10.86
N ARG A 97 -6.63 33.57 -11.26
CA ARG A 97 -7.49 34.00 -12.37
C ARG A 97 -8.65 34.91 -11.97
N ASN A 98 -9.22 34.68 -10.79
CA ASN A 98 -10.51 35.26 -10.40
C ASN A 98 -10.43 36.22 -9.22
N GLU A 99 -9.35 36.23 -8.44
CA GLU A 99 -9.15 37.28 -7.44
C GLU A 99 -8.47 38.49 -8.10
N ASP A 100 -9.13 39.65 -7.97
CA ASP A 100 -8.68 40.90 -8.57
C ASP A 100 -7.46 41.42 -7.81
N ASN A 101 -6.29 41.02 -8.29
CA ASN A 101 -5.00 41.32 -7.68
C ASN A 101 -4.75 42.82 -7.75
N PHE A 102 -4.66 43.47 -6.59
CA PHE A 102 -4.22 44.85 -6.47
C PHE A 102 -2.79 44.98 -6.96
N ARG A 103 -2.53 45.79 -7.99
CA ARG A 103 -1.20 45.98 -8.57
C ARG A 103 -0.71 47.40 -8.30
N VAL A 104 0.03 47.60 -7.22
CA VAL A 104 0.84 48.83 -7.08
C VAL A 104 2.19 48.56 -7.75
N PRO A 105 2.53 49.27 -8.83
CA PRO A 105 3.83 49.13 -9.45
C PRO A 105 4.91 49.66 -8.50
N CYS A 106 6.02 48.93 -8.40
CA CYS A 106 7.25 49.43 -7.78
C CYS A 106 7.64 50.77 -8.42
N SER A 107 7.87 51.80 -7.61
CA SER A 107 8.20 53.14 -8.10
C SER A 107 9.53 53.22 -8.87
N ILE A 108 10.37 52.18 -8.78
CA ILE A 108 11.68 52.10 -9.44
C ILE A 108 11.63 51.22 -10.70
N CYS A 109 11.18 49.96 -10.59
CA CYS A 109 11.21 49.00 -11.71
C CYS A 109 9.85 48.79 -12.39
N GLY A 110 8.76 49.35 -11.86
CA GLY A 110 7.41 49.19 -12.40
C GLY A 110 6.79 47.81 -12.21
N GLU A 111 7.51 46.83 -11.66
CA GLU A 111 6.98 45.48 -11.40
C GLU A 111 5.94 45.50 -10.25
N PRO A 112 4.90 44.64 -10.32
CA PRO A 112 3.76 44.68 -9.39
C PRO A 112 4.06 44.05 -8.02
N MET A 113 3.49 44.63 -6.96
CA MET A 113 3.41 44.03 -5.62
C MET A 113 2.00 43.47 -5.39
N TYR A 114 1.89 42.25 -4.84
CA TYR A 114 0.64 41.47 -4.79
C TYR A 114 -0.12 41.63 -3.47
N PHE A 115 -1.38 42.10 -3.54
CA PHE A 115 -2.32 42.14 -2.40
C PHE A 115 -3.75 41.78 -2.88
N SER A 116 -4.55 41.12 -2.03
CA SER A 116 -5.97 40.83 -2.29
C SER A 116 -6.85 41.01 -1.05
N SER A 117 -8.15 41.28 -1.27
CA SER A 117 -9.19 41.35 -0.22
C SER A 117 -10.57 41.09 -0.83
N ASN A 118 -11.44 40.36 -0.12
CA ASN A 118 -12.81 40.05 -0.54
C ASN A 118 -13.86 41.05 0.02
N ASN A 119 -13.45 42.25 0.39
CA ASN A 119 -14.34 43.22 1.02
C ASN A 119 -15.18 44.00 -0.01
N SER A 120 -16.44 44.30 0.28
CA SER A 120 -17.36 44.96 -0.66
C SER A 120 -16.98 46.41 -0.99
N ASN A 121 -16.21 47.07 -0.12
CA ASN A 121 -15.66 48.40 -0.35
C ASN A 121 -14.28 48.41 -1.03
N TRP A 122 -13.86 47.27 -1.61
CA TRP A 122 -12.54 47.10 -2.21
C TRP A 122 -12.26 48.14 -3.29
N GLU A 123 -13.10 48.23 -4.33
CA GLU A 123 -12.88 49.13 -5.47
C GLU A 123 -13.04 50.62 -5.10
N SER A 124 -13.98 50.94 -4.20
CA SER A 124 -14.35 52.33 -3.91
C SER A 124 -13.48 52.99 -2.84
N GLU A 125 -12.98 52.25 -1.85
CA GLU A 125 -12.31 52.81 -0.68
C GLU A 125 -10.93 52.20 -0.46
N VAL A 126 -10.84 50.87 -0.42
CA VAL A 126 -9.61 50.19 -0.02
C VAL A 126 -8.55 50.32 -1.12
N LYS A 127 -8.89 50.02 -2.37
CA LYS A 127 -7.99 50.07 -3.53
C LYS A 127 -7.40 51.47 -3.75
N PRO A 128 -8.18 52.58 -3.78
CA PRO A 128 -7.61 53.93 -3.86
C PRO A 128 -6.72 54.29 -2.67
N THR A 129 -7.11 53.91 -1.45
CA THR A 129 -6.34 54.18 -0.23
C THR A 129 -4.99 53.47 -0.25
N LEU A 130 -4.97 52.18 -0.64
CA LEU A 130 -3.74 51.42 -0.78
C LEU A 130 -2.86 51.98 -1.91
N TYR A 131 -3.43 52.48 -3.01
CA TYR A 131 -2.66 53.06 -4.11
C TYR A 131 -1.94 54.32 -3.63
N GLN A 132 -2.64 55.15 -2.87
CA GLN A 132 -2.07 56.36 -2.30
C GLN A 132 -1.03 56.06 -1.21
N ALA A 133 -1.29 55.10 -0.33
CA ALA A 133 -0.38 54.72 0.75
C ALA A 133 0.93 54.12 0.22
N PHE A 134 0.86 53.34 -0.85
CA PHE A 134 2.00 52.61 -1.41
C PHE A 134 2.58 53.22 -2.68
N LYS A 135 2.17 54.44 -3.07
CA LYS A 135 2.64 55.11 -4.30
C LYS A 135 4.16 55.23 -4.43
N ASN A 136 4.88 55.24 -3.31
CA ASN A 136 6.33 55.38 -3.24
C ASN A 136 7.04 54.07 -2.88
N TRP A 137 6.32 52.97 -2.70
CA TRP A 137 6.91 51.69 -2.35
C TRP A 137 7.69 51.12 -3.54
N TYR A 138 8.77 50.41 -3.22
CA TYR A 138 9.63 49.75 -4.18
C TYR A 138 10.12 48.43 -3.60
N HIS A 139 10.53 47.51 -4.48
CA HIS A 139 11.07 46.23 -4.04
C HIS A 139 12.34 46.44 -3.22
N VAL A 140 12.56 45.62 -2.19
CA VAL A 140 13.80 45.64 -1.39
C VAL A 140 15.06 45.47 -2.27
N ARG A 141 14.95 44.75 -3.40
CA ARG A 141 16.02 44.60 -4.40
C ARG A 141 16.24 45.84 -5.27
N CYS A 142 15.22 46.69 -5.40
CA CYS A 142 15.30 47.96 -6.11
C CYS A 142 15.82 49.00 -5.13
N LYS A 143 17.14 49.09 -4.96
CA LYS A 143 17.75 50.24 -4.28
C LYS A 143 17.86 51.38 -5.29
N THR A 144 17.57 52.60 -4.82
CA THR A 144 17.87 53.87 -5.52
C THR A 144 19.31 53.92 -6.00
#